data_AF-A0AAV6PUC8-F1
#
_entry.id   AF-A0AAV6PUC8-F1
#
_cell.length_a   1.000
_cell.length_b   1.000
_cell.length_c   1.000
_cell.angle_alpha   90.00
_cell.angle_beta   90.00
_cell.angle_gamma   90.00
#
_symmetry.space_group_name_H-M   'P 1'
#
loop_
_entity.id
_entity.type
_entity.pdbx_description
1 polymer ?
#
loop_
_entity_poly.entity_id
_entity_poly.type
_entity_poly.pdbx_seq_one_letter_code
_entity_poly.pdbx_strand_id
1 'polypeptide(L)'
;MNILPKKSWHVRNKDNVARVRKDEAQAAEEEREAKRRVERAEQEARTEFLRGKSRAALESAGVKCGDDGEGGDEGRSGALEHLNLFPLEESSEKKGNEEYLKEKKEEKEKQERAIGLLVSLGPQPGTEVTPWYLKTGQEKEERKEKEKEKPKGISEEEKEKRDRRLKNSLDPLKDMKKALAIKDRKEHKSKRLERRDRGEKRSSGESSIERLRAERLQRETEERRRAQALLDQRSGKGKDKDSGAQLNDRERPYNSAYFPELARKRQRRDRDSWREEILKS
;
A
#
# COMPACT_ATOMS: atom_id res chain seq x y z
N MET A 1 34.64 -23.37 -0.95
CA MET A 1 34.89 -21.96 -1.35
C MET A 1 33.69 -21.44 -2.14
N ASN A 2 33.21 -20.21 -1.88
CA ASN A 2 32.15 -19.60 -2.68
C ASN A 2 32.74 -18.91 -3.92
N ILE A 3 32.32 -19.36 -5.11
CA ILE A 3 32.78 -18.84 -6.40
C ILE A 3 31.80 -17.87 -7.05
N LEU A 4 30.58 -17.70 -6.51
CA LEU A 4 29.56 -16.82 -7.08
C LEU A 4 30.02 -15.35 -7.22
N PRO A 5 30.69 -14.74 -6.22
CA PRO A 5 31.12 -13.33 -6.33
C PRO A 5 32.08 -13.08 -7.51
N LYS A 6 32.80 -14.12 -7.96
CA LYS A 6 33.73 -14.06 -9.10
C LYS A 6 33.04 -14.21 -10.46
N LYS A 7 31.72 -14.43 -10.49
CA LYS A 7 30.95 -14.57 -11.73
C LYS A 7 30.34 -13.23 -12.12
N SER A 8 30.50 -12.85 -13.37
CA SER A 8 29.98 -11.60 -13.94
C SER A 8 28.45 -11.47 -13.88
N TRP A 9 27.72 -12.60 -13.85
CA TRP A 9 26.25 -12.63 -13.75
C TRP A 9 25.73 -12.57 -12.31
N HIS A 10 26.59 -12.50 -11.29
CA HIS A 10 26.13 -12.51 -9.91
C HIS A 10 25.32 -11.25 -9.57
N VAL A 11 24.03 -11.41 -9.31
CA VAL A 11 23.09 -10.31 -9.07
C VAL A 11 23.54 -9.36 -7.96
N ARG A 12 24.23 -9.87 -6.93
CA ARG A 12 24.69 -9.06 -5.79
C ARG A 12 26.04 -8.37 -6.01
N ASN A 13 26.69 -8.57 -7.16
CA ASN A 13 27.89 -7.81 -7.50
C ASN A 13 27.53 -6.34 -7.64
N LYS A 14 28.34 -5.48 -7.02
CA LYS A 14 28.11 -4.02 -6.97
C LYS A 14 27.88 -3.43 -8.36
N ASP A 15 28.64 -3.89 -9.35
CA ASP A 15 28.53 -3.41 -10.74
C ASP A 15 27.20 -3.79 -11.39
N ASN A 16 26.67 -4.98 -11.10
CA ASN A 16 25.37 -5.41 -11.62
C ASN A 16 24.23 -4.64 -10.93
N VAL A 17 24.33 -4.45 -9.61
CA VAL A 17 23.35 -3.63 -8.89
C VAL A 17 23.39 -2.17 -9.36
N ALA A 18 24.56 -1.62 -9.68
CA ALA A 18 24.70 -0.28 -10.22
C ALA A 18 24.07 -0.14 -11.62
N ARG A 19 24.24 -1.15 -12.50
CA ARG A 19 23.56 -1.20 -13.80
C ARG A 19 22.04 -1.23 -13.65
N VAL A 20 21.52 -2.12 -12.81
CA VAL A 20 20.07 -2.18 -12.54
C VAL A 20 19.54 -0.85 -12.02
N ARG A 21 20.24 -0.20 -11.09
CA ARG A 21 19.83 1.13 -10.60
C ARG A 21 19.85 2.20 -11.68
N LYS A 22 20.81 2.15 -12.61
CA LYS A 22 20.87 3.09 -13.72
C LYS A 22 19.68 2.88 -14.65
N ASP A 23 19.38 1.64 -15.00
CA ASP A 23 18.25 1.30 -15.87
C ASP A 23 16.91 1.67 -15.21
N GLU A 24 16.76 1.40 -13.91
CA GLU A 24 15.60 1.82 -13.10
C GLU A 24 15.46 3.34 -13.04
N ALA A 25 16.57 4.06 -12.86
CA ALA A 25 16.58 5.53 -12.84
C ALA A 25 16.20 6.10 -14.21
N GLN A 26 16.72 5.54 -15.31
CA GLN A 26 16.37 5.94 -16.67
C GLN A 26 14.89 5.70 -16.96
N ALA A 27 14.36 4.52 -16.62
CA ALA A 27 12.94 4.23 -16.75
C ALA A 27 12.07 5.20 -15.93
N ALA A 28 12.51 5.54 -14.70
CA ALA A 28 11.80 6.50 -13.86
C ALA A 28 11.85 7.94 -14.42
N GLU A 29 12.93 8.34 -15.10
CA GLU A 29 13.04 9.63 -15.77
C GLU A 29 12.14 9.69 -17.02
N GLU A 30 12.17 8.66 -17.87
CA GLU A 30 11.31 8.56 -19.05
C GLU A 30 9.82 8.59 -18.68
N GLU A 31 9.41 7.89 -17.62
CA GLU A 31 8.03 7.97 -17.11
C GLU A 31 7.66 9.38 -16.62
N ARG A 32 8.58 10.11 -15.99
CA ARG A 32 8.34 11.49 -15.53
C ARG A 32 8.19 12.43 -16.72
N GLU A 33 9.00 12.28 -17.75
CA GLU A 33 8.89 13.06 -18.98
C GLU A 33 7.60 12.78 -19.73
N ALA A 34 7.20 11.50 -19.83
CA ALA A 34 5.92 11.10 -20.41
C ALA A 34 4.74 11.72 -19.64
N LYS A 35 4.76 11.64 -18.30
CA LYS A 35 3.75 12.28 -17.45
C LYS A 35 3.69 13.80 -17.65
N ARG A 36 4.84 14.47 -17.74
CA ARG A 36 4.90 15.92 -18.04
C ARG A 36 4.30 16.26 -19.41
N ARG A 37 4.53 15.41 -20.41
CA ARG A 37 3.96 15.59 -21.75
C ARG A 37 2.45 15.43 -21.73
N VAL A 38 1.95 14.40 -21.04
CA VAL A 38 0.52 14.15 -20.85
C VAL A 38 -0.13 15.31 -20.09
N GLU A 39 0.47 15.78 -19.00
CA GLU A 39 -0.05 16.91 -18.23
C GLU A 39 -0.13 18.19 -19.06
N ARG A 40 0.90 18.48 -19.88
CA ARG A 40 0.86 19.62 -20.81
C ARG A 40 -0.27 19.46 -21.84
N ALA A 41 -0.38 18.28 -22.46
CA ALA A 41 -1.43 18.00 -23.43
C ALA A 41 -2.82 18.09 -22.81
N GLU A 42 -2.98 17.68 -21.54
CA GLU A 42 -4.24 17.81 -20.81
C GLU A 42 -4.58 19.27 -20.49
N GLN A 43 -3.58 20.07 -20.10
CA GLN A 43 -3.74 21.52 -19.90
C GLN A 43 -4.19 22.19 -21.21
N GLU A 44 -3.52 21.90 -22.32
CA GLU A 44 -3.86 22.42 -23.66
C GLU A 44 -5.25 21.96 -24.12
N ALA A 45 -5.58 20.67 -23.97
CA ALA A 45 -6.89 20.15 -24.33
C ALA A 45 -8.01 20.78 -23.50
N ARG A 46 -7.75 21.03 -22.21
CA ARG A 46 -8.72 21.69 -21.32
C ARG A 46 -8.94 23.14 -21.70
N THR A 47 -7.88 23.89 -22.03
CA THR A 47 -8.02 25.29 -22.45
C THR A 47 -8.71 25.39 -23.81
N GLU A 48 -8.36 24.51 -24.75
CA GLU A 48 -9.01 24.42 -26.06
C GLU A 48 -10.49 24.07 -25.93
N PHE A 49 -10.84 23.10 -25.07
CA PHE A 49 -12.24 22.76 -24.81
C PHE A 49 -13.04 23.95 -24.26
N LEU A 50 -12.47 24.71 -23.31
CA LEU A 50 -13.10 25.92 -22.78
C LEU A 50 -13.24 27.01 -23.85
N ARG A 51 -12.22 27.21 -24.68
CA ARG A 51 -12.24 28.18 -25.80
C ARG A 51 -13.27 27.78 -26.86
N GLY A 52 -13.37 26.51 -27.21
CA GLY A 52 -14.38 25.96 -28.11
C GLY A 52 -15.78 26.15 -27.55
N LYS A 53 -15.98 25.88 -26.26
CA LYS A 53 -17.27 26.09 -25.58
C LYS A 53 -17.67 27.58 -25.55
N SER A 54 -16.73 28.49 -25.30
CA SER A 54 -17.03 29.93 -25.36
C SER A 54 -17.34 30.40 -26.78
N ARG A 55 -16.60 29.91 -27.79
CA ARG A 55 -16.87 30.20 -29.21
C ARG A 55 -18.25 29.72 -29.62
N ALA A 56 -18.61 28.47 -29.31
CA ALA A 56 -19.94 27.93 -29.56
C ALA A 56 -21.05 28.73 -28.85
N ALA A 57 -20.79 29.22 -27.63
CA ALA A 57 -21.74 30.08 -26.90
C ALA A 57 -21.92 31.45 -27.60
N LEU A 58 -20.84 32.08 -28.08
CA LEU A 58 -20.90 33.34 -28.83
C LEU A 58 -21.62 33.19 -30.19
N GLU A 59 -21.35 32.09 -30.90
CA GLU A 59 -22.05 31.73 -32.13
C GLU A 59 -23.55 31.57 -31.87
N SER A 60 -23.93 30.88 -30.79
CA SER A 60 -25.33 30.71 -30.39
C SER A 60 -26.01 32.02 -29.98
N ALA A 61 -25.24 32.98 -29.45
CA ALA A 61 -25.71 34.31 -29.06
C ALA A 61 -25.77 35.29 -30.26
N GLY A 62 -25.46 34.85 -31.47
CA GLY A 62 -25.55 35.67 -32.68
C GLY A 62 -24.42 36.69 -32.84
N VAL A 63 -23.38 36.64 -32.01
CA VAL A 63 -22.20 37.51 -32.11
C VAL A 63 -21.20 36.83 -33.06
N LYS A 64 -21.29 37.16 -34.36
CA LYS A 64 -20.22 36.84 -35.32
C LYS A 64 -19.03 37.78 -35.06
N CYS A 65 -18.09 37.36 -34.22
CA CYS A 65 -16.73 37.86 -34.31
C CYS A 65 -16.06 37.12 -35.47
N GLY A 66 -15.77 37.82 -36.56
CA GLY A 66 -15.04 37.25 -37.70
C GLY A 66 -13.64 36.83 -37.24
N ASP A 67 -13.39 35.52 -37.28
CA ASP A 67 -12.06 34.92 -37.19
C ASP A 67 -11.62 34.66 -38.65
N ASP A 68 -11.40 35.73 -39.42
CA ASP A 68 -10.58 35.65 -40.62
C ASP A 68 -9.12 35.62 -40.15
N GLY A 69 -8.52 34.42 -40.18
CA GLY A 69 -7.19 34.22 -39.62
C GLY A 69 -6.45 32.97 -40.10
N GLU A 70 -6.77 32.44 -41.28
CA GLU A 70 -5.86 31.54 -42.01
C GLU A 70 -5.95 31.85 -43.51
N GLY A 71 -5.06 32.72 -43.97
CA GLY A 71 -4.96 33.13 -45.37
C GLY A 71 -4.10 34.38 -45.50
N GLY A 72 -2.93 34.25 -46.11
CA GLY A 72 -2.00 35.36 -46.32
C GLY A 72 -2.65 36.51 -47.10
N ASP A 73 -2.43 37.73 -46.64
CA ASP A 73 -2.68 38.95 -47.40
C ASP A 73 -1.45 39.85 -47.28
N GLU A 74 -0.72 39.95 -48.39
CA GLU A 74 0.33 40.94 -48.60
C GLU A 74 -0.33 42.32 -48.65
N GLY A 75 0.02 43.19 -47.70
CA GLY A 75 -0.07 44.63 -47.87
C GLY A 75 -1.41 45.27 -47.51
N ARG A 76 -1.55 45.64 -46.23
CA ARG A 76 -2.39 46.79 -45.88
C ARG A 76 -1.83 47.59 -44.71
N SER A 77 -1.58 48.84 -45.03
CA SER A 77 -1.00 49.93 -44.26
C SER A 77 -1.73 50.25 -42.96
N GLY A 78 -0.97 50.59 -41.92
CA GLY A 78 -1.45 51.36 -40.78
C GLY A 78 -1.24 50.62 -39.47
N ALA A 79 -0.17 50.99 -38.76
CA ALA A 79 0.23 50.49 -37.46
C ALA A 79 -0.89 50.63 -36.41
N LEU A 80 -1.73 49.60 -36.28
CA LEU A 80 -2.35 49.30 -35.00
C LEU A 80 -1.41 48.30 -34.32
N GLU A 81 -0.35 48.84 -33.72
CA GLU A 81 0.46 48.09 -32.78
C GLU A 81 -0.51 47.53 -31.73
N HIS A 82 -0.62 46.19 -31.68
CA HIS A 82 -1.35 45.52 -30.63
C HIS A 82 -0.70 45.95 -29.31
N LEU A 83 -1.31 46.92 -28.62
CA LEU A 83 -0.85 47.38 -27.32
C LEU A 83 -0.94 46.18 -26.39
N ASN A 84 0.21 45.58 -26.11
CA ASN A 84 0.33 44.55 -25.10
C ASN A 84 0.13 45.24 -23.75
N LEU A 85 -1.13 45.38 -23.34
CA LEU A 85 -1.52 45.90 -22.02
C LEU A 85 -0.81 45.14 -20.89
N PHE A 86 -0.44 43.88 -21.17
CA PHE A 86 0.49 43.09 -20.39
C PHE A 86 1.63 42.66 -21.31
N PRO A 87 2.80 43.31 -21.27
CA PRO A 87 4.00 42.74 -21.85
C PRO A 87 4.13 41.33 -21.27
N LEU A 88 4.26 40.33 -22.14
CA LEU A 88 4.55 38.95 -21.76
C LEU A 88 6.01 38.90 -21.28
N GLU A 89 6.34 39.69 -20.27
CA GLU A 89 7.53 39.46 -19.47
C GLU A 89 7.43 38.05 -18.94
N GLU A 90 8.55 37.36 -19.02
CA GLU A 90 8.88 36.09 -18.40
C GLU A 90 8.78 36.18 -16.85
N SER A 91 7.62 36.57 -16.33
CA SER A 91 7.38 36.98 -14.94
C SER A 91 6.55 35.97 -14.15
N SER A 92 6.29 34.80 -14.73
CA SER A 92 6.02 33.59 -13.94
C SER A 92 7.00 32.47 -14.30
N GLU A 93 8.26 32.83 -14.55
CA GLU A 93 9.28 32.05 -13.86
C GLU A 93 8.82 31.94 -12.41
N LYS A 94 8.67 30.71 -11.95
CA LYS A 94 8.19 30.33 -10.63
C LYS A 94 9.16 30.86 -9.56
N LYS A 95 9.22 32.18 -9.37
CA LYS A 95 9.51 32.80 -8.09
C LYS A 95 8.28 32.55 -7.21
N GLY A 96 7.98 31.27 -7.00
CA GLY A 96 7.16 30.85 -5.88
C GLY A 96 7.81 31.48 -4.66
N ASN A 97 6.97 32.10 -3.83
CA ASN A 97 7.36 32.91 -2.68
C ASN A 97 8.68 32.38 -2.09
N GLU A 98 9.75 33.19 -2.05
CA GLU A 98 11.06 32.69 -1.62
C GLU A 98 11.00 32.07 -0.22
N GLU A 99 10.07 32.59 0.59
CA GLU A 99 9.65 32.09 1.89
C GLU A 99 9.10 30.67 1.82
N TYR A 100 8.29 30.32 0.82
CA TYR A 100 7.75 28.97 0.60
C TYR A 100 8.83 27.95 0.26
N LEU A 101 9.85 28.36 -0.50
CA LEU A 101 10.99 27.49 -0.81
C LEU A 101 11.88 27.28 0.43
N LYS A 102 12.04 28.32 1.27
CA LYS A 102 12.74 28.22 2.55
C LYS A 102 11.97 27.35 3.54
N GLU A 103 10.66 27.54 3.66
CA GLU A 103 9.77 26.75 4.52
C GLU A 103 9.79 25.27 4.13
N LYS A 104 9.74 24.93 2.83
CA LYS A 104 9.90 23.55 2.36
C LYS A 104 11.27 22.95 2.66
N LYS A 105 12.34 23.74 2.62
CA LYS A 105 13.68 23.28 3.01
C LYS A 105 13.74 23.02 4.51
N GLU A 106 13.20 23.92 5.33
CA GLU A 106 13.11 23.73 6.77
C GLU A 106 12.23 22.55 7.16
N GLU A 107 11.13 22.31 6.46
CA GLU A 107 10.26 21.15 6.68
C GLU A 107 10.98 19.85 6.36
N LYS A 108 11.73 19.81 5.25
CA LYS A 108 12.60 18.66 4.93
C LYS A 108 13.68 18.48 5.97
N GLU A 109 14.35 19.55 6.41
CA GLU A 109 15.34 19.46 7.48
C GLU A 109 14.72 19.00 8.80
N LYS A 110 13.51 19.44 9.13
CA LYS A 110 12.77 18.96 10.32
C LYS A 110 12.44 17.48 10.20
N GLN A 111 12.01 17.02 9.03
CA GLN A 111 11.76 15.60 8.76
C GLN A 111 13.06 14.80 8.84
N GLU A 112 14.15 15.28 8.25
CA GLU A 112 15.47 14.65 8.32
C GLU A 112 16.04 14.65 9.74
N ARG A 113 15.84 15.72 10.52
CA ARG A 113 16.17 15.79 11.96
C ARG A 113 15.35 14.79 12.76
N ALA A 114 14.05 14.70 12.48
CA ALA A 114 13.14 13.76 13.17
C ALA A 114 13.44 12.29 12.83
N ILE A 115 13.81 12.01 11.57
CA ILE A 115 14.25 10.68 11.11
C ILE A 115 15.67 10.37 11.62
N GLY A 116 16.45 11.39 11.98
CA GLY A 116 17.83 11.23 12.43
C GLY A 116 18.85 11.14 11.28
N LEU A 117 18.51 11.64 10.08
CA LEU A 117 19.43 11.82 8.96
C LEU A 117 20.25 13.11 9.12
N LEU A 118 19.57 14.20 9.46
CA LEU A 118 20.20 15.47 9.83
C LEU A 118 20.32 15.52 11.36
N VAL A 119 21.12 14.63 11.94
CA VAL A 119 21.48 14.71 13.36
C VAL A 119 22.60 15.75 13.47
N SER A 120 22.27 16.92 14.01
CA SER A 120 23.30 17.85 14.48
C SER A 120 24.14 17.09 15.51
N LEU A 121 25.35 16.74 15.11
CA LEU A 121 26.31 16.00 15.91
C LEU A 121 26.78 16.90 17.07
N GLY A 122 25.99 16.95 18.14
CA GLY A 122 26.30 17.71 19.34
C GLY A 122 25.12 18.49 19.91
N PRO A 123 25.23 18.96 21.16
CA PRO A 123 24.29 19.93 21.73
C PRO A 123 24.21 21.18 20.85
N GLN A 124 23.02 21.78 20.72
CA GLN A 124 22.85 23.02 19.96
C GLN A 124 23.81 24.11 20.51
N PRO A 125 24.36 25.00 19.66
CA PRO A 125 25.16 26.12 20.15
C PRO A 125 24.28 26.98 21.06
N GLY A 126 24.58 27.01 22.36
CA GLY A 126 23.78 27.70 23.39
C GLY A 126 23.02 26.78 24.36
N THR A 127 22.92 25.47 24.07
CA THR A 127 22.52 24.47 25.07
C THR A 127 23.75 23.65 25.44
N GLU A 128 24.67 24.24 26.19
CA GLU A 128 25.69 23.45 26.86
C GLU A 128 24.97 22.52 27.84
N VAL A 129 24.74 21.28 27.42
CA VAL A 129 24.21 20.24 28.30
C VAL A 129 25.28 20.02 29.35
N THR A 130 25.08 20.60 30.54
CA THR A 130 25.97 20.39 31.68
C THR A 130 26.13 18.88 31.85
N PRO A 131 27.33 18.34 31.59
CA PRO A 131 27.54 16.92 31.57
C PRO A 131 27.24 16.35 32.95
N TRP A 132 26.73 15.12 32.99
CA TRP A 132 26.16 14.50 34.20
C TRP A 132 27.13 14.47 35.39
N TYR A 133 28.45 14.54 35.14
CA TYR A 133 29.51 14.59 36.15
C TYR A 133 29.75 15.98 36.77
N LEU A 134 29.23 17.06 36.17
CA LEU A 134 29.25 18.42 36.74
C LEU A 134 27.97 18.77 37.51
N LYS A 135 26.93 17.91 37.44
CA LYS A 135 25.69 18.11 38.19
C LYS A 135 25.89 17.76 39.66
N THR A 136 25.95 18.78 40.51
CA THR A 136 25.96 18.62 41.96
C THR A 136 24.63 18.02 42.44
N GLY A 137 24.63 17.42 43.64
CA GLY A 137 23.45 16.72 44.19
C GLY A 137 22.16 17.56 44.25
N GLN A 138 22.29 18.89 44.27
CA GLN A 138 21.15 19.82 44.29
C GLN A 138 20.35 19.84 42.97
N GLU A 139 21.01 19.75 41.80
CA GLU A 139 20.29 19.64 40.52
C GLU A 139 19.60 18.29 40.33
N LYS A 140 20.11 17.23 40.99
CA LYS A 140 19.45 15.90 40.99
C LYS A 140 18.16 15.90 41.80
N GLU A 141 18.12 16.65 42.90
CA GLU A 141 16.92 16.83 43.72
C GLU A 141 15.88 17.69 42.99
N GLU A 142 16.28 18.82 42.39
CA GLU A 142 15.35 19.66 41.62
C GLU A 142 14.75 18.95 40.39
N ARG A 143 15.52 18.10 39.70
CA ARG A 143 14.97 17.27 38.60
C ARG A 143 13.95 16.26 39.11
N LYS A 144 14.17 15.66 40.28
CA LYS A 144 13.22 14.73 40.91
C LYS A 144 11.93 15.44 41.35
N GLU A 145 12.01 16.68 41.81
CA GLU A 145 10.82 17.48 42.14
C GLU A 145 10.05 17.88 40.88
N LYS A 146 10.74 18.38 39.84
CA LYS A 146 10.11 18.78 38.56
C LYS A 146 9.51 17.58 37.80
N GLU A 147 10.01 16.37 38.01
CA GLU A 147 9.45 15.14 37.44
C GLU A 147 8.20 14.65 38.20
N LYS A 148 8.05 15.02 39.49
CA LYS A 148 6.83 14.76 40.30
C LYS A 148 5.70 15.74 40.02
N GLU A 149 5.99 16.94 39.51
CA GLU A 149 4.99 18.00 39.22
C GLU A 149 4.30 17.87 37.84
N LYS A 150 4.75 16.95 36.96
CA LYS A 150 4.01 16.65 35.73
C LYS A 150 2.75 15.82 36.05
N PRO A 151 1.60 16.06 35.39
CA PRO A 151 0.35 15.40 35.73
C PRO A 151 0.50 13.88 35.63
N LYS A 152 0.14 13.19 36.71
CA LYS A 152 0.17 11.72 36.87
C LYS A 152 -0.65 11.03 35.78
N GLY A 153 -0.04 10.69 34.66
CA GLY A 153 -0.57 9.72 33.71
C GLY A 153 -0.04 8.33 34.06
N ILE A 154 -0.91 7.47 34.61
CA ILE A 154 -0.68 6.11 35.13
C ILE A 154 -0.36 6.13 36.64
N SER A 155 -1.33 5.69 37.45
CA SER A 155 -1.15 5.52 38.90
C SER A 155 0.06 4.61 39.20
N GLU A 156 0.76 4.84 40.31
CA GLU A 156 1.91 3.99 40.68
C GLU A 156 1.53 2.51 40.74
N GLU A 157 0.28 2.23 41.13
CA GLU A 157 -0.32 0.91 41.13
C GLU A 157 -0.43 0.28 39.73
N GLU A 158 -0.73 1.06 38.68
CA GLU A 158 -0.75 0.57 37.31
C GLU A 158 0.66 0.30 36.77
N LYS A 159 1.65 1.12 37.16
CA LYS A 159 3.06 0.88 36.80
C LYS A 159 3.56 -0.43 37.42
N GLU A 160 3.25 -0.64 38.69
CA GLU A 160 3.60 -1.88 39.39
C GLU A 160 2.87 -3.10 38.80
N LYS A 161 1.60 -2.96 38.41
CA LYS A 161 0.87 -4.02 37.70
C LYS A 161 1.50 -4.33 36.35
N ARG A 162 1.97 -3.34 35.58
CA ARG A 162 2.68 -3.58 34.31
C ARG A 162 4.03 -4.25 34.53
N ASP A 163 4.81 -3.79 35.50
CA ASP A 163 6.10 -4.39 35.83
C ASP A 163 5.93 -5.83 36.33
N ARG A 164 4.93 -6.09 37.17
CA ARG A 164 4.58 -7.44 37.61
C ARG A 164 4.14 -8.31 36.42
N ARG A 165 3.36 -7.80 35.47
CA ARG A 165 3.00 -8.52 34.24
C ARG A 165 4.23 -8.83 33.38
N LEU A 166 5.16 -7.88 33.26
CA LEU A 166 6.41 -8.04 32.52
C LEU A 166 7.27 -9.13 33.16
N LYS A 167 7.51 -9.05 34.47
CA LYS A 167 8.20 -10.08 35.27
C LYS A 167 7.54 -11.45 35.14
N ASN A 168 6.21 -11.50 35.11
CA ASN A 168 5.46 -12.73 34.92
C ASN A 168 5.56 -13.30 33.50
N SER A 169 5.75 -12.46 32.47
CA SER A 169 5.96 -12.91 31.10
C SER A 169 7.38 -13.37 30.84
N LEU A 170 8.35 -12.83 31.58
CA LEU A 170 9.77 -13.16 31.46
C LEU A 170 10.19 -14.30 32.40
N ASP A 171 9.27 -14.86 33.18
CA ASP A 171 9.52 -15.98 34.09
C ASP A 171 9.35 -17.32 33.36
N PRO A 172 10.44 -18.08 33.13
CA PRO A 172 10.39 -19.36 32.40
C PRO A 172 9.52 -20.42 33.09
N LEU A 173 9.34 -20.36 34.42
CA LEU A 173 8.50 -21.31 35.14
C LEU A 173 7.02 -21.15 34.78
N LYS A 174 6.59 -19.94 34.43
CA LYS A 174 5.19 -19.70 34.00
C LYS A 174 4.93 -20.27 32.62
N ASP A 175 5.91 -20.22 31.74
CA ASP A 175 5.78 -20.79 30.41
C ASP A 175 5.80 -22.32 30.44
N MET A 176 6.63 -22.93 31.30
CA MET A 176 6.59 -24.37 31.56
C MET A 176 5.22 -24.82 32.10
N LYS A 177 4.65 -24.08 33.07
CA LYS A 177 3.32 -24.38 33.62
C LYS A 177 2.20 -24.28 32.58
N LYS A 178 2.25 -23.28 31.68
CA LYS A 178 1.31 -23.17 30.55
C LYS A 178 1.43 -24.34 29.59
N ALA A 179 2.66 -24.75 29.25
CA ALA A 179 2.91 -25.86 28.35
C ALA A 179 2.35 -27.19 28.89
N LEU A 180 2.55 -27.46 30.18
CA LEU A 180 1.97 -28.64 30.84
C LEU A 180 0.44 -28.62 30.82
N ALA A 181 -0.20 -27.49 31.16
CA ALA A 181 -1.66 -27.36 31.13
C ALA A 181 -2.27 -27.57 29.73
N ILE A 182 -1.56 -27.19 28.66
CA ILE A 182 -1.99 -27.44 27.28
C ILE A 182 -1.92 -28.94 26.94
N LYS A 183 -0.88 -29.64 27.42
CA LYS A 183 -0.72 -31.08 27.21
C LYS A 183 -1.87 -31.86 27.85
N ASP A 184 -2.24 -31.53 29.09
CA ASP A 184 -3.33 -32.19 29.81
C ASP A 184 -4.67 -32.00 29.09
N ARG A 185 -4.97 -30.77 28.64
CA ARG A 185 -6.20 -30.48 27.88
C ARG A 185 -6.26 -31.21 26.53
N LYS A 186 -5.11 -31.39 25.86
CA LYS A 186 -5.04 -32.11 24.58
C LYS A 186 -5.29 -33.61 24.77
N GLU A 187 -4.77 -34.20 25.85
CA GLU A 187 -5.02 -35.60 26.22
C GLU A 187 -6.50 -35.86 26.57
N HIS A 188 -7.16 -34.94 27.28
CA HIS A 188 -8.59 -35.05 27.54
C HIS A 188 -9.44 -34.93 26.25
N LYS A 189 -9.02 -34.08 25.30
CA LYS A 189 -9.74 -33.89 24.04
C LYS A 189 -9.55 -35.07 23.07
N SER A 190 -8.36 -35.67 23.01
CA SER A 190 -8.12 -36.87 22.20
C SER A 190 -8.91 -38.07 22.72
N LYS A 191 -8.95 -38.29 24.04
CA LYS A 191 -9.79 -39.34 24.66
C LYS A 191 -11.28 -39.17 24.35
N ARG A 192 -11.78 -37.93 24.28
CA ARG A 192 -13.18 -37.65 23.92
C ARG A 192 -13.48 -37.94 22.44
N LEU A 193 -12.54 -37.64 21.54
CA LEU A 193 -12.66 -37.92 20.11
C LEU A 193 -12.60 -39.43 19.82
N GLU A 194 -11.70 -40.16 20.46
CA GLU A 194 -11.57 -41.61 20.27
C GLU A 194 -12.84 -42.38 20.72
N ARG A 195 -13.50 -41.91 21.79
CA ARG A 195 -14.79 -42.48 22.22
C ARG A 195 -15.92 -42.23 21.22
N ARG A 196 -15.88 -41.14 20.46
CA ARG A 196 -16.89 -40.79 19.46
C ARG A 196 -16.74 -41.62 18.18
N ASP A 197 -15.51 -41.83 17.72
CA ASP A 197 -15.22 -42.60 16.50
C ASP A 197 -15.53 -44.11 16.65
N ARG A 198 -15.48 -44.65 17.88
CA ARG A 198 -15.94 -46.04 18.15
C ARG A 198 -17.47 -46.20 18.10
N GLY A 199 -18.25 -45.12 18.19
CA GLY A 199 -19.72 -45.15 18.16
C GLY A 199 -20.31 -45.19 16.74
N GLU A 200 -19.63 -44.59 15.76
CA GLU A 200 -20.16 -44.41 14.39
C GLU A 200 -19.87 -45.60 13.46
N LYS A 201 -18.94 -46.51 13.80
CA LYS A 201 -18.57 -47.67 12.96
C LYS A 201 -19.55 -48.87 13.01
N ARG A 202 -20.73 -48.74 13.63
CA ARG A 202 -21.70 -49.84 13.77
C ARG A 202 -22.99 -49.71 12.95
N SER A 203 -23.11 -48.72 12.06
CA SER A 203 -24.27 -48.62 11.17
C SER A 203 -23.86 -48.35 9.72
N SER A 204 -24.41 -49.16 8.81
CA SER A 204 -24.34 -49.09 7.34
C SER A 204 -23.32 -50.02 6.67
N GLY A 205 -23.71 -51.28 6.55
CA GLY A 205 -23.22 -52.19 5.51
C GLY A 205 -23.88 -51.88 4.17
N GLU A 206 -23.44 -50.81 3.51
CA GLU A 206 -23.63 -50.67 2.07
C GLU A 206 -22.68 -51.65 1.37
N SER A 207 -23.23 -52.50 0.53
CA SER A 207 -22.50 -53.62 -0.07
C SER A 207 -21.30 -53.11 -0.89
N SER A 208 -20.14 -53.75 -0.74
CA SER A 208 -18.89 -53.35 -1.42
C SER A 208 -19.04 -53.20 -2.95
N ILE A 209 -20.04 -53.86 -3.54
CA ILE A 209 -20.36 -53.80 -4.97
C ILE A 209 -21.05 -52.49 -5.36
N GLU A 210 -21.91 -51.94 -4.50
CA GLU A 210 -22.62 -50.68 -4.73
C GLU A 210 -21.66 -49.50 -4.66
N ARG A 211 -20.65 -49.58 -3.76
CA ARG A 211 -19.54 -48.62 -3.73
C ARG A 211 -18.76 -48.60 -5.03
N LEU A 212 -18.43 -49.76 -5.59
CA LEU A 212 -17.72 -49.85 -6.87
C LEU A 212 -18.57 -49.38 -8.05
N ARG A 213 -19.89 -49.61 -8.02
CA ARG A 213 -20.83 -49.06 -9.03
C ARG A 213 -20.96 -47.55 -8.93
N ALA A 214 -21.09 -47.01 -7.71
CA ALA A 214 -21.15 -45.57 -7.47
C ALA A 214 -19.84 -44.89 -7.89
N GLU A 215 -18.69 -45.49 -7.58
CA GLU A 215 -17.38 -45.02 -8.00
C GLU A 215 -17.22 -45.04 -9.53
N ARG A 216 -17.68 -46.11 -10.20
CA ARG A 216 -17.72 -46.16 -11.68
C ARG A 216 -18.59 -45.04 -12.24
N LEU A 217 -19.80 -44.85 -11.71
CA LEU A 217 -20.72 -43.81 -12.14
C LEU A 217 -20.11 -42.41 -11.93
N GLN A 218 -19.41 -42.19 -10.82
CA GLN A 218 -18.68 -40.95 -10.56
C GLN A 218 -17.60 -40.71 -11.61
N ARG A 219 -16.75 -41.72 -11.90
CA ARG A 219 -15.73 -41.60 -12.97
C ARG A 219 -16.35 -41.30 -14.33
N GLU A 220 -17.41 -42.01 -14.71
CA GLU A 220 -18.10 -41.76 -15.98
C GLU A 220 -18.72 -40.36 -16.05
N THR A 221 -19.28 -39.85 -14.95
CA THR A 221 -19.83 -38.48 -14.89
C THR A 221 -18.74 -37.43 -14.93
N GLU A 222 -17.59 -37.66 -14.27
CA GLU A 222 -16.44 -36.76 -14.29
C GLU A 222 -15.79 -36.69 -15.67
N GLU A 223 -15.63 -37.83 -16.35
CA GLU A 223 -15.13 -37.90 -17.72
C GLU A 223 -16.09 -37.26 -18.72
N ARG A 224 -17.41 -37.51 -18.59
CA ARG A 224 -18.44 -36.82 -19.39
C ARG A 224 -18.40 -35.32 -19.17
N ARG A 225 -18.29 -34.86 -17.92
CA ARG A 225 -18.18 -33.44 -17.59
C ARG A 225 -16.92 -32.83 -18.18
N ARG A 226 -15.79 -33.54 -18.15
CA ARG A 226 -14.52 -33.09 -18.75
C ARG A 226 -14.62 -32.99 -20.27
N ALA A 227 -15.23 -33.98 -20.91
CA ALA A 227 -15.48 -33.97 -22.36
C ALA A 227 -16.42 -32.84 -22.76
N GLN A 228 -17.50 -32.63 -21.99
CA GLN A 228 -18.45 -31.54 -22.20
C GLN A 228 -17.77 -30.17 -22.05
N ALA A 229 -16.94 -29.98 -21.02
CA ALA A 229 -16.20 -28.74 -20.82
C ALA A 229 -15.26 -28.41 -22.00
N LEU A 230 -14.60 -29.41 -22.60
CA LEU A 230 -13.78 -29.21 -23.81
C LEU A 230 -14.64 -28.84 -25.02
N LEU A 231 -15.84 -29.43 -25.15
CA LEU A 231 -16.80 -29.12 -26.21
C LEU A 231 -17.35 -27.68 -26.07
N ASP A 232 -17.63 -27.25 -24.84
CA ASP A 232 -18.09 -25.91 -24.51
C ASP A 232 -16.99 -24.86 -24.78
N GLN A 233 -15.72 -25.17 -24.46
CA GLN A 233 -14.57 -24.34 -24.83
C GLN A 233 -14.43 -24.18 -26.36
N ARG A 234 -14.64 -25.26 -27.12
CA ARG A 234 -14.55 -25.25 -28.59
C ARG A 234 -15.75 -24.56 -29.25
N SER A 235 -16.95 -24.71 -28.67
CA SER A 235 -18.19 -24.12 -29.20
C SER A 235 -18.40 -22.66 -28.82
N GLY A 236 -17.52 -22.08 -27.99
CA GLY A 236 -17.62 -20.69 -27.53
C GLY A 236 -18.79 -20.41 -26.58
N LYS A 237 -19.66 -21.40 -26.33
CA LYS A 237 -20.74 -21.36 -25.33
C LYS A 237 -20.15 -21.44 -23.92
N GLY A 238 -19.58 -20.34 -23.44
CA GLY A 238 -19.03 -20.29 -22.08
C GLY A 238 -18.03 -19.17 -21.82
N LYS A 239 -17.58 -18.44 -22.85
CA LYS A 239 -16.68 -17.28 -22.66
C LYS A 239 -17.31 -16.12 -21.88
N ASP A 240 -18.63 -16.11 -21.73
CA ASP A 240 -19.36 -15.00 -21.09
C ASP A 240 -19.61 -15.16 -19.59
N LYS A 241 -19.20 -16.28 -18.95
CA LYS A 241 -19.49 -16.50 -17.51
C LYS A 241 -18.30 -16.59 -16.57
N ASP A 242 -17.08 -16.82 -17.07
CA ASP A 242 -15.87 -16.87 -16.24
C ASP A 242 -14.64 -16.34 -16.98
N SER A 243 -14.82 -15.36 -17.89
CA SER A 243 -13.76 -14.36 -18.04
C SER A 243 -13.82 -13.53 -16.76
N GLY A 244 -13.21 -14.07 -15.69
CA GLY A 244 -13.05 -13.38 -14.43
C GLY A 244 -12.63 -11.97 -14.78
N ALA A 245 -13.48 -11.00 -14.44
CA ALA A 245 -13.24 -9.58 -14.63
C ALA A 245 -11.75 -9.41 -14.42
N GLN A 246 -11.02 -9.02 -15.47
CA GLN A 246 -9.60 -8.78 -15.35
C GLN A 246 -9.50 -7.63 -14.35
N LEU A 247 -9.46 -7.98 -13.06
CA LEU A 247 -9.37 -7.01 -11.99
C LEU A 247 -8.08 -6.30 -12.30
N ASN A 248 -8.21 -5.02 -12.64
CA ASN A 248 -7.10 -4.14 -12.87
C ASN A 248 -6.13 -4.32 -11.69
N ASP A 249 -4.82 -4.19 -11.90
CA ASP A 249 -3.85 -4.40 -10.81
C ASP A 249 -4.13 -3.57 -9.55
N ARG A 250 -4.92 -2.49 -9.72
CA ARG A 250 -5.45 -1.63 -8.67
C ARG A 250 -6.59 -2.22 -7.82
N GLU A 251 -7.37 -3.14 -8.39
CA GLU A 251 -8.47 -3.85 -7.71
C GLU A 251 -8.00 -5.16 -7.05
N ARG A 252 -6.79 -5.61 -7.39
CA ARG A 252 -6.19 -6.80 -6.80
C ARG A 252 -5.73 -6.49 -5.37
N PRO A 253 -6.15 -7.28 -4.37
CA PRO A 253 -5.67 -7.09 -3.01
C PRO A 253 -4.14 -7.20 -2.94
N TYR A 254 -3.54 -6.29 -2.17
CA TYR A 254 -2.10 -6.27 -1.92
C TYR A 254 -1.63 -7.66 -1.44
N ASN A 255 -0.50 -8.12 -1.99
CA ASN A 255 0.13 -9.40 -1.67
C ASN A 255 -0.51 -10.67 -2.27
N SER A 256 -1.48 -10.54 -3.19
CA SER A 256 -2.11 -11.69 -3.85
C SER A 256 -1.17 -12.48 -4.78
N ALA A 257 -0.16 -11.82 -5.37
CA ALA A 257 0.82 -12.45 -6.27
C ALA A 257 1.85 -13.34 -5.54
N TYR A 258 2.23 -12.98 -4.32
CA TYR A 258 3.31 -13.66 -3.59
C TYR A 258 2.80 -14.58 -2.48
N PHE A 259 1.65 -14.27 -1.87
CA PHE A 259 1.04 -15.09 -0.84
C PHE A 259 -0.48 -15.28 -1.07
N PRO A 260 -0.85 -16.10 -2.08
CA PRO A 260 -2.26 -16.28 -2.46
C PRO A 260 -3.12 -16.84 -1.32
N GLU A 261 -2.55 -17.66 -0.44
CA GLU A 261 -3.26 -18.24 0.71
C GLU A 261 -3.67 -17.20 1.77
N LEU A 262 -2.89 -16.13 1.95
CA LEU A 262 -3.24 -15.04 2.86
C LEU A 262 -4.34 -14.15 2.28
N ALA A 263 -4.27 -13.86 0.97
CA ALA A 263 -5.27 -13.07 0.27
C ALA A 263 -6.65 -13.76 0.24
N ARG A 264 -6.69 -15.09 0.03
CA ARG A 264 -7.92 -15.89 0.04
C ARG A 264 -8.60 -15.96 1.41
N LYS A 265 -7.82 -15.99 2.49
CA LYS A 265 -8.36 -16.09 3.88
C LYS A 265 -9.07 -14.80 4.33
N ARG A 266 -8.61 -13.62 3.92
CA ARG A 266 -9.28 -12.34 4.23
C ARG A 266 -10.67 -12.26 3.61
N GLN A 267 -10.78 -12.58 2.32
CA GLN A 267 -12.04 -12.57 1.58
C GLN A 267 -13.13 -13.45 2.21
N ARG A 268 -12.77 -14.64 2.73
CA ARG A 268 -13.74 -15.50 3.43
C ARG A 268 -14.22 -14.86 4.73
N ARG A 269 -13.32 -14.27 5.51
CA ARG A 269 -13.62 -13.69 6.81
C ARG A 269 -14.54 -12.47 6.71
N ASP A 270 -14.30 -11.59 5.73
CA ASP A 270 -15.13 -10.41 5.49
C ASP A 270 -16.52 -10.79 4.95
N ARG A 271 -16.61 -11.87 4.17
CA ARG A 271 -17.89 -12.38 3.65
C ARG A 271 -18.74 -13.06 4.71
N ASP A 272 -18.10 -13.73 5.67
CA ASP A 272 -18.79 -14.39 6.78
C ASP A 272 -19.23 -13.37 7.84
N SER A 273 -18.46 -12.29 8.08
CA SER A 273 -18.85 -11.23 9.02
C SER A 273 -20.07 -10.43 8.56
N TRP A 274 -20.16 -10.11 7.25
CA TRP A 274 -21.34 -9.45 6.68
C TRP A 274 -22.60 -10.31 6.77
N ARG A 275 -22.46 -11.63 6.63
CA ARG A 275 -23.60 -12.57 6.78
C ARG A 275 -24.10 -12.64 8.22
N GLU A 276 -23.20 -12.64 9.20
CA GLU A 276 -23.60 -12.65 10.61
C GLU A 276 -24.25 -11.34 11.08
N GLU A 277 -23.89 -10.20 10.48
CA GLU A 277 -24.44 -8.89 10.84
C GLU A 277 -25.88 -8.70 10.30
N ILE A 278 -26.15 -9.18 9.09
CA ILE A 278 -27.50 -9.14 8.46
C ILE A 278 -28.49 -10.06 9.19
N LEU A 279 -28.03 -11.17 9.76
CA LEU A 279 -28.88 -12.12 10.52
C LEU A 279 -29.17 -11.68 11.95
N LYS A 280 -28.59 -10.56 12.39
CA LYS A 280 -28.68 -10.04 13.77
C LYS A 280 -29.41 -8.70 13.90
N SER A 281 -29.84 -8.13 12.77
CA SER A 281 -30.80 -7.02 12.69
C SER A 281 -32.20 -7.56 12.37
#